data_AF-A0A7C2FYL7-F1
#
_entry.id   AF-A0A7C2FYL7-F1
#
_cell.length_a   1.000
_cell.length_b   1.000
_cell.length_c   1.000
_cell.angle_alpha   90.00
_cell.angle_beta   90.00
_cell.angle_gamma   90.00
#
_symmetry.space_group_name_H-M   'P 1'
#
loop_
_entity.id
_entity.type
_entity.pdbx_description
1 polymer ?
#
loop_
_entity_poly.entity_id
_entity_poly.type
_entity_poly.pdbx_seq_one_letter_code
_entity_poly.pdbx_strand_id
1 'polypeptide(L)'
;MIGRLSKKMIIIQEAWSQYDIRDVLDDINPILVSKGYSPTFFFEGTPVLGVGGFSVIIKLAKELTDADYRVIKRILLFKNIKVVEEDGLEA
;
A
#
# COMPACT_ATOMS: atom_id res chain seq x y z
N MET A 1 10.87 4.29 -0.49
CA MET A 1 9.52 3.71 -0.37
C MET A 1 8.47 4.67 -0.90
N ILE A 2 7.70 4.19 -1.86
CA ILE A 2 6.61 4.92 -2.50
C ILE A 2 5.34 4.12 -2.30
N GLY A 3 4.27 4.76 -1.83
CA GLY A 3 2.94 4.20 -1.71
C GLY A 3 2.03 4.77 -2.79
N ARG A 4 1.61 3.98 -3.77
CA ARG A 4 0.59 4.40 -4.74
C ARG A 4 -0.77 3.97 -4.23
N LEU A 5 -1.71 4.89 -4.16
CA LEU A 5 -3.02 4.67 -3.57
C LEU A 5 -4.11 4.96 -4.58
N SER A 6 -4.92 3.94 -4.87
CA SER A 6 -6.20 4.06 -5.54
C SER A 6 -7.32 3.48 -4.67
N LYS A 7 -8.57 3.78 -4.99
CA LYS A 7 -9.73 3.23 -4.27
C LYS A 7 -9.78 1.71 -4.30
N LYS A 8 -9.23 1.06 -5.33
CA LYS A 8 -9.30 -0.41 -5.49
C LYS A 8 -7.95 -1.11 -5.30
N MET A 9 -6.86 -0.35 -5.15
CA MET A 9 -5.51 -0.89 -5.14
C MET A 9 -4.58 -0.04 -4.28
N ILE A 10 -3.70 -0.72 -3.55
CA ILE A 10 -2.62 -0.09 -2.79
C ILE A 10 -1.32 -0.74 -3.26
N ILE A 11 -0.33 0.05 -3.68
CA ILE A 11 0.97 -0.46 -4.08
C ILE A 11 2.03 0.14 -3.17
N ILE A 12 2.87 -0.69 -2.56
CA ILE A 12 4.07 -0.25 -1.85
C ILE A 12 5.26 -0.66 -2.70
N GLN A 13 6.12 0.29 -3.06
CA GLN A 13 7.27 0.11 -3.92
C GLN A 13 8.55 0.55 -3.22
N GLU A 14 9.69 0.05 -3.71
CA GLU A 14 11.03 0.42 -3.24
C GLU A 14 11.19 0.22 -1.72
N ALA A 15 10.65 -0.87 -1.20
CA ALA A 15 10.99 -1.34 0.13
C ALA A 15 12.41 -1.91 0.12
N TRP A 16 13.15 -1.60 1.19
CA TRP A 16 14.54 -2.03 1.38
C TRP A 16 14.61 -3.51 1.78
N SER A 17 13.59 -3.97 2.48
CA SER A 17 13.47 -5.34 2.97
C SER A 17 12.00 -5.79 3.00
N GLN A 18 11.81 -7.10 3.16
CA GLN A 18 10.50 -7.67 3.43
C GLN A 18 9.91 -7.18 4.77
N TYR A 19 10.75 -6.79 5.73
CA TYR A 19 10.29 -6.28 7.03
C TYR A 19 9.58 -4.94 6.90
N ASP A 20 10.04 -4.07 6.00
CA ASP A 20 9.38 -2.79 5.74
C ASP A 20 7.98 -2.99 5.17
N ILE A 21 7.82 -3.98 4.28
CA ILE A 21 6.50 -4.32 3.76
C ILE A 21 5.62 -4.87 4.88
N ARG A 22 6.12 -5.80 5.70
CA ARG A 22 5.35 -6.36 6.82
C ARG A 22 4.90 -5.27 7.79
N ASP A 23 5.78 -4.35 8.17
CA ASP A 23 5.46 -3.23 9.06
C ASP A 23 4.33 -2.34 8.51
N VAL A 24 4.31 -2.10 7.20
CA VAL A 24 3.20 -1.39 6.55
C VAL A 24 1.91 -2.20 6.59
N LEU A 25 2.00 -3.50 6.26
CA LEU A 25 0.86 -4.41 6.23
C LEU A 25 0.22 -4.57 7.61
N ASP A 26 1.01 -4.65 8.68
CA ASP A 26 0.51 -4.84 10.04
C ASP A 26 -0.41 -3.68 10.48
N ASP A 27 -0.18 -2.46 9.97
CA ASP A 27 -1.02 -1.29 10.29
C ASP A 27 -2.26 -1.18 9.38
N ILE A 28 -2.15 -1.51 8.09
CA ILE A 28 -3.28 -1.33 7.15
C ILE A 28 -4.21 -2.55 7.11
N ASN A 29 -3.69 -3.75 7.30
CA ASN A 29 -4.43 -4.99 7.12
C ASN A 29 -5.61 -5.14 8.11
N PRO A 30 -5.50 -4.76 9.39
CA PRO A 30 -6.63 -4.77 10.31
C PRO A 30 -7.81 -3.92 9.80
N ILE A 31 -7.54 -2.77 9.17
CA ILE A 31 -8.57 -1.89 8.60
C ILE A 31 -9.20 -2.55 7.37
N LEU A 32 -8.37 -3.10 6.49
CA LEU A 32 -8.84 -3.75 5.26
C LEU A 32 -9.70 -4.98 5.55
N VAL A 33 -9.29 -5.82 6.50
CA VAL A 33 -9.98 -7.06 6.85
C VAL A 33 -11.22 -6.78 7.69
N SER A 34 -11.15 -5.94 8.73
CA SER A 34 -12.31 -5.65 9.60
C SER A 34 -13.48 -5.03 8.84
N LYS A 35 -13.20 -4.30 7.76
CA LYS A 35 -14.21 -3.66 6.90
C LYS A 35 -14.58 -4.48 5.67
N GLY A 36 -14.05 -5.69 5.55
CA GLY A 36 -14.41 -6.65 4.50
C GLY A 36 -13.98 -6.22 3.09
N TYR A 37 -12.78 -5.65 2.95
CA TYR A 37 -12.19 -5.31 1.64
C TYR A 37 -11.49 -6.49 0.96
N SER A 38 -11.27 -7.60 1.68
CA SER A 38 -10.68 -8.85 1.19
C SER A 38 -9.39 -8.63 0.35
N PRO A 39 -8.31 -8.14 0.96
CA PRO A 39 -7.09 -7.80 0.25
C PRO A 39 -6.39 -9.04 -0.33
N THR A 40 -5.98 -8.96 -1.59
CA THR A 40 -5.15 -9.96 -2.27
C THR A 40 -3.77 -9.37 -2.51
N PHE A 41 -2.72 -10.07 -2.05
CA PHE A 41 -1.35 -9.58 -2.06
C PHE A 41 -0.54 -10.23 -3.18
N PHE A 42 0.13 -9.42 -3.98
CA PHE A 42 1.10 -9.84 -5.00
C PHE A 42 2.44 -9.23 -4.62
N PHE A 43 3.35 -10.07 -4.16
CA PHE A 43 4.70 -9.64 -3.79
C PHE A 43 5.63 -9.77 -5.00
N GLU A 44 6.36 -8.70 -5.29
CA GLU A 44 7.31 -8.62 -6.40
C GLU A 44 8.66 -8.14 -5.87
N GLY A 45 9.76 -8.60 -6.49
CA GLY A 45 11.11 -8.14 -6.17
C GLY A 45 12.13 -9.26 -5.93
N THR A 46 13.34 -9.04 -6.43
CA THR A 46 14.54 -9.81 -6.10
C THR A 46 15.46 -8.88 -5.30
N PRO A 47 15.97 -9.27 -4.12
CA PRO A 47 16.83 -8.39 -3.33
C PRO A 47 18.13 -8.09 -4.08
N VAL A 48 18.20 -6.92 -4.71
CA VAL A 48 19.46 -6.38 -5.24
C VAL A 48 20.03 -5.45 -4.16
N LEU A 49 21.18 -5.85 -3.60
CA LEU A 49 21.88 -5.07 -2.59
C LEU A 49 22.11 -3.63 -3.08
N GLY A 50 21.57 -2.66 -2.36
CA GLY A 50 21.83 -1.23 -2.55
C GLY A 50 20.80 -0.42 -3.33
N VAL A 51 19.76 -1.04 -3.93
CA VAL A 51 18.78 -0.32 -4.77
C VAL A 51 17.38 -0.25 -4.16
N GLY A 52 17.07 -1.08 -3.15
CA GLY A 52 15.67 -1.36 -2.81
C GLY A 52 15.01 -2.11 -3.97
N GLY A 53 13.94 -2.85 -3.71
CA GLY A 53 13.41 -3.71 -4.76
C GLY A 53 12.23 -4.58 -4.40
N PHE A 54 11.85 -4.62 -3.12
CA PHE A 54 10.61 -5.26 -2.74
C PHE A 54 9.44 -4.33 -3.03
N SER A 55 8.43 -4.88 -3.67
CA SER A 55 7.15 -4.24 -3.91
C SER A 55 6.03 -5.18 -3.52
N VAL A 56 4.91 -4.63 -3.07
CA VAL A 56 3.67 -5.38 -2.91
C VAL A 56 2.53 -4.62 -3.57
N ILE A 57 1.76 -5.33 -4.38
CA ILE A 57 0.50 -4.86 -4.94
C ILE A 57 -0.62 -5.51 -4.12
N ILE A 58 -1.50 -4.68 -3.58
CA ILE A 58 -2.64 -5.09 -2.76
C ILE A 58 -3.89 -4.74 -3.54
N LYS A 59 -4.58 -5.75 -4.07
CA LYS A 59 -5.86 -5.58 -4.77
C LYS A 59 -7.01 -5.80 -3.80
N LEU A 60 -8.00 -4.91 -3.84
CA LEU A 60 -9.17 -4.98 -2.98
C LEU A 60 -10.37 -5.52 -3.77
N ALA A 61 -11.21 -6.35 -3.12
CA ALA A 61 -12.41 -6.90 -3.75
C ALA A 61 -13.49 -5.84 -4.02
N LYS A 62 -13.46 -4.75 -3.25
CA LYS A 62 -14.35 -3.58 -3.40
C LYS A 62 -13.57 -2.28 -3.17
N GLU A 63 -14.12 -1.17 -3.62
CA GLU A 63 -13.51 0.15 -3.48
C GLU A 63 -13.53 0.65 -2.04
N LEU A 64 -12.44 1.29 -1.62
CA LEU A 64 -12.32 2.04 -0.38
C LEU A 64 -13.31 3.19 -0.36
N THR A 65 -13.96 3.39 0.78
CA THR A 65 -14.68 4.63 1.04
C THR A 65 -13.71 5.81 1.13
N ASP A 66 -14.17 7.03 0.89
CA ASP A 66 -13.32 8.23 1.01
C ASP A 66 -12.77 8.43 2.44
N ALA A 67 -13.48 7.92 3.44
CA ALA A 67 -13.00 7.91 4.83
C ALA A 67 -11.82 6.94 4.98
N ASP A 68 -11.97 5.70 4.51
CA ASP A 68 -10.93 4.67 4.63
C ASP A 68 -9.71 4.98 3.79
N TYR A 69 -9.91 5.50 2.58
CA TYR A 69 -8.84 6.01 1.72
C TYR A 69 -7.98 7.04 2.46
N ARG A 70 -8.61 8.03 3.11
CA ARG A 70 -7.91 9.06 3.88
C ARG A 70 -7.17 8.49 5.10
N VAL A 71 -7.75 7.50 5.78
CA VAL A 71 -7.09 6.83 6.91
C VAL A 71 -5.84 6.09 6.43
N ILE A 72 -5.95 5.28 5.37
CA ILE A 72 -4.82 4.52 4.82
C ILE A 72 -3.73 5.48 4.33
N LYS A 73 -4.09 6.53 3.58
CA LYS A 73 -3.16 7.59 3.17
C LYS A 73 -2.40 8.16 4.36
N ARG A 74 -3.10 8.46 5.46
CA ARG A 74 -2.50 9.03 6.65
C ARG A 74 -1.54 8.07 7.35
N ILE A 75 -1.87 6.78 7.40
CA ILE A 75 -0.97 5.75 7.94
C ILE A 75 0.33 5.68 7.13
N LEU A 76 0.23 5.66 5.79
CA LEU A 76 1.40 5.63 4.92
C LEU A 76 2.29 6.87 5.12
N LEU A 77 1.68 8.06 5.18
CA LEU A 77 2.42 9.31 5.45
C LEU A 77 3.11 9.30 6.83
N PHE A 78 2.44 8.78 7.88
CA PHE A 78 3.05 8.66 9.21
C PHE A 78 4.27 7.73 9.24
N LYS A 79 4.31 6.72 8.37
CA LYS A 79 5.48 5.85 8.18
C LYS A 79 6.57 6.47 7.28
N ASN A 80 6.50 7.77 6.99
CA ASN A 80 7.41 8.47 6.08
C ASN A 80 7.42 7.89 4.64
N ILE A 81 6.33 7.25 4.22
CA ILE A 81 6.17 6.74 2.86
C ILE A 81 5.64 7.87 1.98
N LYS A 82 6.32 8.11 0.85
CA LYS A 82 5.83 9.07 -0.15
C LYS A 82 4.57 8.53 -0.79
N VAL A 83 3.43 9.21 -0.65
CA VAL A 83 2.16 8.78 -1.24
C VAL A 83 1.91 9.46 -2.60
N VAL A 84 1.54 8.66 -3.60
CA VAL A 84 1.07 9.10 -4.92
C VAL A 84 -0.38 8.63 -5.08
N GLU A 85 -1.28 9.54 -5.41
CA GLU A 85 -2.71 9.25 -5.60
C GLU A 85 -2.96 8.99 -7.09
N GLU A 86 -3.45 7.80 -7.43
CA GLU A 86 -3.65 7.41 -8.84
C GLU A 86 -5.04 7.81 -9.36
N ASP A 87 -6.03 7.99 -8.47
CA ASP A 87 -7.41 8.37 -8.84
C ASP A 87 -7.56 9.87 -9.23
N GLY A 88 -6.46 10.63 -9.24
CA GLY A 88 -6.44 12.07 -9.59
C GLY A 88 -5.99 12.39 -11.01
N LEU A 89 -5.73 11.37 -11.85
CA LEU A 89 -5.19 11.53 -13.22
C LEU A 89 -6.25 11.46 -14.33
N GLU A 90 -7.54 11.35 -13.99
CA GLU A 90 -8.64 11.51 -14.95
C GLU A 90 -9.35 12.85 -14.71
N ALA A 91 -8.87 13.88 -15.41
CA ALA A 91 -9.59 15.12 -15.67
C ALA A 91 -9.46 15.50 -17.14
#